data_AF-A0A3B0XS19-F1
#
_entry.id   AF-A0A3B0XS19-F1
#
_cell.length_a   1.000
_cell.length_b   1.000
_cell.length_c   1.000
_cell.angle_alpha   90.00
_cell.angle_beta   90.00
_cell.angle_gamma   90.00
#
_symmetry.space_group_name_H-M   'P 1'
#
loop_
_entity.id
_entity.type
_entity.pdbx_description
1 polymer ?
#
loop_
_entity_poly.entity_id
_entity_poly.type
_entity_poly.pdbx_seq_one_letter_code
_entity_poly.pdbx_strand_id
1 'polypeptide(L)'
;MKILTTIILFFIMLPISHAENKNSGVSSLSPQLQQLFSKEMIQLNQGMKKIMDAYISGQWDIIASIAKKMEDSYVLRQNLTKGQMHELHSKLPKQFLELDEEFHYYSGMLSHASEMKKTELIGFYFSKMSETCVSCHSLYATNKFPTFSSKAGSSNHHH
;
A
#
# COMPACT_ATOMS: atom_id res chain seq x y z
N MET A 1 -24.13 -64.42 28.21
CA MET A 1 -24.32 -63.03 28.69
C MET A 1 -23.42 -62.13 27.87
N LYS A 2 -24.00 -61.08 27.29
CA LYS A 2 -23.42 -60.21 26.26
C LYS A 2 -22.42 -59.24 26.89
N ILE A 3 -21.23 -59.07 26.30
CA ILE A 3 -20.45 -57.84 26.46
C ILE A 3 -20.05 -57.39 25.06
N LEU A 4 -20.82 -56.44 24.55
CA LEU A 4 -20.58 -55.70 23.33
C LEU A 4 -20.18 -54.29 23.79
N THR A 5 -18.91 -53.93 23.68
CA THR A 5 -18.45 -52.56 23.95
C THR A 5 -17.66 -52.05 22.77
N THR A 6 -18.44 -51.44 21.88
CA THR A 6 -18.18 -50.37 20.91
C THR A 6 -16.79 -49.71 20.98
N ILE A 7 -15.99 -49.93 19.93
CA ILE A 7 -14.80 -49.12 19.63
C ILE A 7 -15.28 -47.83 18.98
N ILE A 8 -15.21 -46.71 19.70
CA ILE A 8 -15.50 -45.37 19.17
C ILE A 8 -14.23 -44.87 18.47
N LEU A 9 -14.26 -44.87 17.14
CA LEU A 9 -13.23 -44.25 16.30
C LEU A 9 -13.47 -42.74 16.28
N PHE A 10 -12.73 -42.00 17.10
CA PHE A 10 -12.79 -40.54 17.12
C PHE A 10 -11.99 -39.99 15.94
N PHE A 11 -12.65 -39.74 14.81
CA PHE A 11 -12.05 -39.10 13.64
C PHE A 11 -11.88 -37.61 13.96
N ILE A 12 -10.70 -37.23 14.45
CA ILE A 12 -10.32 -35.84 14.69
C ILE A 12 -10.18 -35.17 13.31
N MET A 13 -11.23 -34.47 12.87
CA MET A 13 -11.10 -33.50 11.78
C MET A 13 -10.21 -32.36 12.28
N LEU A 14 -8.94 -32.40 11.90
CA LEU A 14 -8.08 -31.22 11.93
C LEU A 14 -8.71 -30.16 11.03
N PRO A 15 -8.95 -28.92 11.49
CA PRO A 15 -9.25 -27.84 10.58
C PRO A 15 -8.02 -27.65 9.71
N ILE A 16 -8.16 -27.90 8.41
CA ILE A 16 -7.21 -27.43 7.41
C ILE A 16 -7.33 -25.91 7.42
N SER A 17 -6.54 -25.25 8.27
CA SER A 17 -6.27 -23.84 8.13
C SER A 17 -5.65 -23.64 6.75
N HIS A 18 -6.46 -23.26 5.77
CA HIS A 18 -5.94 -22.63 4.57
C HIS A 18 -5.17 -21.41 5.06
N ALA A 19 -3.84 -21.48 5.00
CA ALA A 19 -3.00 -20.32 5.16
C ALA A 19 -3.50 -19.30 4.12
N GLU A 20 -4.19 -18.28 4.62
CA GLU A 20 -4.73 -17.18 3.85
C GLU A 20 -3.64 -16.68 2.91
N ASN A 21 -3.94 -16.67 1.61
CA ASN A 21 -3.04 -16.21 0.57
C ASN A 21 -2.66 -14.77 0.89
N LYS A 22 -1.53 -14.57 1.59
CA LYS A 22 -0.97 -13.26 1.88
C LYS A 22 -0.92 -12.51 0.57
N ASN A 23 -1.69 -11.43 0.47
CA ASN A 23 -1.85 -10.66 -0.75
C ASN A 23 -0.47 -10.18 -1.20
N SER A 24 0.10 -10.87 -2.18
CA SER A 24 1.53 -10.79 -2.47
C SER A 24 1.91 -9.48 -3.15
N GLY A 25 0.92 -8.67 -3.55
CA GLY A 25 1.12 -7.33 -4.10
C GLY A 25 2.15 -7.34 -5.21
N VAL A 26 3.10 -6.41 -5.14
CA VAL A 26 4.20 -6.27 -6.10
C VAL A 26 5.07 -7.54 -6.19
N SER A 27 5.20 -8.35 -5.13
CA SER A 27 6.05 -9.55 -5.15
C SER A 27 5.55 -10.66 -6.09
N SER A 28 4.32 -10.56 -6.58
CA SER A 28 3.75 -11.47 -7.61
C SER A 28 4.23 -11.16 -9.03
N LEU A 29 4.76 -9.96 -9.28
CA LEU A 29 5.10 -9.47 -10.61
C LEU A 29 6.43 -10.01 -11.12
N SER A 30 6.69 -9.84 -12.42
CA SER A 30 7.99 -10.10 -13.01
C SER A 30 9.08 -9.23 -12.36
N PRO A 31 10.35 -9.70 -12.30
CA PRO A 31 11.44 -8.94 -11.70
C PRO A 31 11.60 -7.52 -12.26
N GLN A 32 11.35 -7.35 -13.57
CA GLN A 32 11.42 -6.05 -14.23
C GLN A 32 10.37 -5.07 -13.69
N LEU A 33 9.12 -5.51 -13.52
CA LEU A 33 8.06 -4.68 -12.93
C LEU A 33 8.33 -4.41 -11.44
N GLN A 34 8.77 -5.42 -10.68
CA GLN A 34 9.15 -5.23 -9.28
C GLN A 34 10.21 -4.13 -9.11
N GLN A 35 11.19 -4.09 -10.02
CA GLN A 35 12.22 -3.06 -10.02
C GLN A 35 11.66 -1.67 -10.36
N LEU A 36 10.72 -1.56 -11.29
CA LEU A 36 10.06 -0.30 -11.63
C LEU A 36 9.27 0.26 -10.43
N PHE A 37 8.43 -0.56 -9.80
CA PHE A 37 7.72 -0.18 -8.58
C PHE A 37 8.66 0.18 -7.43
N SER A 38 9.75 -0.59 -7.24
CA SER A 38 10.72 -0.29 -6.19
C SER A 38 11.39 1.08 -6.41
N LYS A 39 11.70 1.43 -7.65
CA LYS A 39 12.29 2.72 -8.01
C LYS A 39 11.30 3.86 -7.73
N GLU A 40 10.04 3.71 -8.12
CA GLU A 40 9.01 4.70 -7.84
C GLU A 40 8.82 4.88 -6.33
N MET A 41 8.63 3.80 -5.56
CA MET A 41 8.43 3.89 -4.10
C MET A 41 9.59 4.59 -3.38
N ILE A 42 10.83 4.44 -3.86
CA ILE A 42 11.99 5.19 -3.33
C ILE A 42 11.84 6.69 -3.62
N GLN A 43 11.44 7.06 -4.83
CA GLN A 43 11.23 8.46 -5.23
C GLN A 43 10.06 9.09 -4.46
N LEU A 44 8.95 8.37 -4.31
CA LEU A 44 7.79 8.83 -3.55
C LEU A 44 8.15 9.07 -2.08
N ASN A 45 8.85 8.13 -1.44
CA ASN A 45 9.31 8.29 -0.06
C ASN A 45 10.25 9.50 0.11
N GLN A 46 11.13 9.75 -0.86
CA GLN A 46 11.97 10.96 -0.85
C GLN A 46 11.14 12.23 -1.05
N GLY A 47 10.13 12.20 -1.92
CA GLY A 47 9.19 13.29 -2.13
C GLY A 47 8.42 13.64 -0.85
N MET A 48 7.85 12.64 -0.19
CA MET A 48 7.12 12.81 1.08
C MET A 48 7.97 13.49 2.15
N LYS A 49 9.22 13.07 2.33
CA LYS A 49 10.14 13.69 3.30
C LYS A 49 10.42 15.15 2.97
N LYS A 50 10.76 15.44 1.71
CA LYS A 50 11.04 16.80 1.25
C LYS A 50 9.82 17.72 1.33
N ILE A 51 8.62 17.19 1.08
CA ILE A 51 7.37 17.93 1.28
C ILE A 51 7.22 18.30 2.75
N MET A 52 7.46 17.38 3.68
CA MET A 52 7.37 17.68 5.11
C MET A 52 8.37 18.77 5.53
N ASP A 53 9.62 18.67 5.07
CA ASP A 53 10.65 19.69 5.34
C ASP A 53 10.28 21.07 4.77
N ALA A 54 9.76 21.10 3.53
CA ALA A 54 9.28 22.32 2.90
C ALA A 54 8.03 22.89 3.60
N TYR A 55 7.13 22.02 4.09
CA TYR A 55 5.91 22.38 4.79
C TYR A 55 6.20 23.12 6.10
N ILE A 56 7.08 22.58 6.94
CA ILE A 56 7.48 23.23 8.20
C ILE A 56 8.28 24.51 7.98
N SER A 57 8.90 24.66 6.80
CA SER A 57 9.71 25.82 6.42
C SER A 57 8.93 26.89 5.63
N GLY A 58 7.65 26.66 5.33
CA GLY A 58 6.82 27.61 4.57
C GLY A 58 7.13 27.69 3.06
N GLN A 59 7.79 26.68 2.49
CA GLN A 59 8.30 26.69 1.12
C GLN A 59 7.26 26.12 0.12
N TRP A 60 6.15 26.83 -0.09
CA TRP A 60 5.00 26.35 -0.86
C TRP A 60 5.31 26.02 -2.33
N ASP A 61 6.12 26.85 -2.99
CA ASP A 61 6.50 26.62 -4.39
C ASP A 61 7.33 25.33 -4.56
N ILE A 62 8.10 24.97 -3.53
CA ILE A 62 8.86 23.71 -3.49
C ILE A 62 7.91 22.53 -3.31
N ILE A 63 6.90 22.63 -2.43
CA ILE A 63 5.86 21.60 -2.30
C ILE A 63 5.13 21.40 -3.63
N ALA A 64 4.73 22.50 -4.29
CA ALA A 64 4.05 22.45 -5.59
C ALA A 64 4.85 21.66 -6.62
N SER A 65 6.15 21.97 -6.75
CA SER A 65 7.05 21.29 -7.69
C SER A 65 7.27 19.81 -7.36
N ILE A 66 7.45 19.46 -6.08
CA ILE A 66 7.65 18.07 -5.67
C ILE A 66 6.38 17.27 -5.89
N ALA A 67 5.23 17.79 -5.45
CA ALA A 67 3.94 17.12 -5.58
C ALA A 67 3.53 16.93 -7.05
N LYS A 68 3.88 17.88 -7.94
CA LYS A 68 3.67 17.71 -9.39
C LYS A 68 4.49 16.55 -9.96
N LYS A 69 5.78 16.46 -9.60
CA LYS A 69 6.61 15.29 -9.95
C LYS A 69 6.04 14.00 -9.36
N MET A 70 5.48 14.11 -8.16
CA MET A 70 4.61 13.15 -7.46
C MET A 70 3.54 12.53 -8.37
N GLU A 71 2.68 13.41 -8.88
CA GLU A 71 1.57 13.10 -9.78
C GLU A 71 2.05 12.47 -11.11
N ASP A 72 3.15 12.98 -11.66
CA ASP A 72 3.67 12.58 -12.96
C ASP A 72 4.47 11.26 -12.93
N SER A 73 4.87 10.77 -11.74
CA SER A 73 5.71 9.56 -11.63
C SER A 73 4.97 8.24 -11.89
N TYR A 74 3.63 8.27 -11.90
CA TYR A 74 2.75 7.10 -11.91
C TYR A 74 3.20 6.04 -12.92
N VAL A 75 3.75 4.92 -12.40
CA VAL A 75 4.28 3.83 -13.23
C VAL A 75 3.25 3.32 -14.23
N LEU A 76 1.95 3.32 -13.90
CA LEU A 76 0.89 2.93 -14.84
C LEU A 76 0.69 3.92 -16.00
N ARG A 77 1.01 5.20 -15.82
CA ARG A 77 1.00 6.23 -16.88
C ARG A 77 2.32 6.31 -17.65
N GLN A 78 3.40 5.73 -17.13
CA GLN A 78 4.69 5.66 -17.81
C GLN A 78 4.66 4.60 -18.94
N ASN A 79 5.65 4.62 -19.84
CA ASN A 79 5.73 3.77 -21.05
C ASN A 79 5.88 2.26 -20.77
N LEU A 80 4.89 1.65 -20.11
CA LEU A 80 4.77 0.21 -19.97
C LEU A 80 4.48 -0.43 -21.32
N THR A 81 5.12 -1.56 -21.58
CA THR A 81 4.76 -2.38 -22.74
C THR A 81 3.36 -2.97 -22.55
N LYS A 82 2.68 -3.35 -23.65
CA LYS A 82 1.38 -4.02 -23.58
C LYS A 82 1.41 -5.28 -22.70
N GLY A 83 2.51 -6.03 -22.74
CA GLY A 83 2.71 -7.22 -21.91
C GLY A 83 2.82 -6.90 -20.42
N GLN A 84 3.55 -5.85 -20.06
CA GLN A 84 3.63 -5.37 -18.68
C GLN A 84 2.29 -4.85 -18.17
N MET A 85 1.55 -4.11 -18.99
CA MET A 85 0.21 -3.65 -18.63
C MET A 85 -0.73 -4.83 -18.37
N HIS A 86 -0.72 -5.83 -19.26
CA HIS A 86 -1.50 -7.05 -19.07
C HIS A 86 -1.11 -7.79 -17.77
N GLU A 87 0.19 -7.91 -17.50
CA GLU A 87 0.68 -8.53 -16.26
C GLU A 87 0.13 -7.82 -15.03
N LEU A 88 0.19 -6.49 -14.99
CA LEU A 88 -0.30 -5.70 -13.85
C LEU A 88 -1.78 -5.93 -13.60
N HIS A 89 -2.63 -5.82 -14.63
CA HIS A 89 -4.06 -6.06 -14.49
C HIS A 89 -4.41 -7.50 -14.14
N SER A 90 -3.58 -8.47 -14.54
CA SER A 90 -3.83 -9.89 -14.24
C SER A 90 -3.41 -10.30 -12.83
N LYS A 91 -2.37 -9.67 -12.27
CA LYS A 91 -1.74 -10.12 -11.01
C LYS A 91 -2.02 -9.22 -9.83
N LEU A 92 -2.22 -7.93 -10.04
CA LEU A 92 -2.49 -6.99 -8.95
C LEU A 92 -4.00 -6.91 -8.68
N PRO A 93 -4.40 -6.89 -7.40
CA PRO A 93 -5.79 -6.61 -7.04
C PRO A 93 -6.20 -5.22 -7.52
N LYS A 94 -7.46 -5.07 -7.92
CA LYS A 94 -8.04 -3.76 -8.30
C LYS A 94 -7.77 -2.67 -7.25
N GLN A 95 -7.94 -3.01 -5.98
CA GLN A 95 -7.71 -2.11 -4.86
C GLN A 95 -6.25 -1.64 -4.73
N PHE A 96 -5.26 -2.43 -5.17
CA PHE A 96 -3.88 -1.96 -5.23
C PHE A 96 -3.75 -0.80 -6.22
N LEU A 97 -4.34 -0.95 -7.41
CA LEU A 97 -4.30 0.06 -8.47
C LEU A 97 -5.07 1.32 -8.07
N GLU A 98 -6.19 1.15 -7.37
CA GLU A 98 -6.99 2.27 -6.84
C GLU A 98 -6.21 3.09 -5.80
N LEU A 99 -5.52 2.44 -4.85
CA LEU A 99 -4.70 3.15 -3.86
C LEU A 99 -3.52 3.90 -4.49
N ASP A 100 -2.92 3.32 -5.53
CA ASP A 100 -1.84 3.95 -6.30
C ASP A 100 -2.38 5.18 -7.05
N GLU A 101 -3.52 5.04 -7.74
CA GLU A 101 -4.21 6.15 -8.42
C GLU A 101 -4.59 7.27 -7.46
N GLU A 102 -5.16 6.94 -6.30
CA GLU A 102 -5.53 7.89 -5.25
C GLU A 102 -4.31 8.68 -4.76
N PHE A 103 -3.18 8.03 -4.52
CA PHE A 103 -1.95 8.72 -4.12
C PHE A 103 -1.53 9.78 -5.15
N HIS A 104 -1.52 9.43 -6.44
CA HIS A 104 -1.14 10.38 -7.49
C HIS A 104 -2.17 11.49 -7.67
N TYR A 105 -3.46 11.19 -7.53
CA TYR A 105 -4.51 12.20 -7.52
C TYR A 105 -4.31 13.20 -6.38
N TYR A 106 -4.09 12.74 -5.14
CA TYR A 106 -3.82 13.63 -4.01
C TYR A 106 -2.52 14.41 -4.17
N SER A 107 -1.51 13.85 -4.85
CA SER A 107 -0.29 14.58 -5.22
C SER A 107 -0.60 15.78 -6.13
N GLY A 108 -1.45 15.60 -7.14
CA GLY A 108 -1.92 16.69 -8.00
C GLY A 108 -2.69 17.76 -7.22
N MET A 109 -3.60 17.33 -6.32
CA MET A 109 -4.35 18.23 -5.45
C MET A 109 -3.45 19.02 -4.48
N LEU A 110 -2.44 18.36 -3.90
CA LEU A 110 -1.42 18.99 -3.06
C LEU A 110 -0.62 20.03 -3.83
N SER A 111 -0.25 19.70 -5.08
CA SER A 111 0.46 20.63 -5.96
C SER A 111 -0.35 21.90 -6.16
N HIS A 112 -1.61 21.76 -6.60
CA HIS A 112 -2.50 22.88 -6.83
C HIS A 112 -2.79 23.70 -5.55
N ALA A 113 -3.03 23.04 -4.42
CA ALA A 113 -3.24 23.72 -3.14
C ALA A 113 -1.99 24.54 -2.72
N SER A 114 -0.80 24.05 -3.04
CA SER A 114 0.47 24.71 -2.74
C SER A 114 0.72 25.93 -3.64
N GLU A 115 0.42 25.85 -4.93
CA GLU A 115 0.45 27.00 -5.86
C GLU A 115 -0.47 28.12 -5.38
N MET A 116 -1.65 27.75 -4.89
CA MET A 116 -2.67 28.67 -4.35
C MET A 116 -2.41 29.08 -2.89
N LYS A 117 -1.33 28.59 -2.28
CA LYS A 117 -0.92 28.85 -0.88
C LYS A 117 -2.04 28.60 0.15
N LYS A 118 -2.87 27.57 -0.08
CA LYS A 118 -3.97 27.17 0.80
C LYS A 118 -3.46 26.22 1.88
N THR A 119 -2.81 26.76 2.91
CA THR A 119 -2.07 26.00 3.93
C THR A 119 -2.87 24.86 4.60
N GLU A 120 -4.14 25.09 4.93
CA GLU A 120 -5.02 24.05 5.48
C GLU A 120 -5.18 22.86 4.51
N LEU A 121 -5.37 23.15 3.22
CA LEU A 121 -5.49 22.13 2.19
C LEU A 121 -4.16 21.42 1.91
N ILE A 122 -3.03 22.11 2.04
CA ILE A 122 -1.70 21.50 1.92
C ILE A 122 -1.54 20.40 2.99
N GLY A 123 -1.84 20.73 4.25
CA GLY A 123 -1.79 19.75 5.34
C GLY A 123 -2.78 18.59 5.13
N PHE A 124 -3.99 18.90 4.68
CA PHE A 124 -5.01 17.89 4.38
C PHE A 124 -4.56 16.90 3.29
N TYR A 125 -4.10 17.38 2.13
CA TYR A 125 -3.68 16.49 1.05
C TYR A 125 -2.40 15.72 1.37
N PHE A 126 -1.48 16.31 2.14
CA PHE A 126 -0.33 15.56 2.66
C PHE A 126 -0.75 14.41 3.58
N SER A 127 -1.77 14.61 4.43
CA SER A 127 -2.37 13.53 5.23
C SER A 127 -2.96 12.45 4.34
N LYS A 128 -3.72 12.82 3.30
CA LYS A 128 -4.32 11.86 2.36
C LYS A 128 -3.28 11.00 1.63
N MET A 129 -2.19 11.60 1.18
CA MET A 129 -1.08 10.85 0.59
C MET A 129 -0.41 9.90 1.61
N SER A 130 -0.31 10.32 2.87
CA SER A 130 0.26 9.48 3.93
C SER A 130 -0.65 8.30 4.28
N GLU A 131 -1.96 8.53 4.31
CA GLU A 131 -2.99 7.51 4.51
C GLU A 131 -2.94 6.43 3.42
N THR A 132 -2.83 6.81 2.14
CA THR A 132 -2.73 5.83 1.03
C THR A 132 -1.43 5.02 1.11
N CYS A 133 -0.30 5.64 1.49
CA CYS A 133 0.95 4.92 1.75
C CYS A 133 0.77 3.83 2.82
N VAL A 134 0.16 4.18 3.96
CA VAL A 134 -0.06 3.24 5.07
C VAL A 134 -1.02 2.13 4.66
N SER A 135 -2.15 2.47 4.04
CA SER A 135 -3.14 1.51 3.56
C SER A 135 -2.53 0.50 2.59
N CYS A 136 -1.84 0.97 1.55
CA CYS A 136 -1.21 0.09 0.56
C CYS A 136 -0.15 -0.81 1.20
N HIS A 137 0.74 -0.25 2.03
CA HIS A 137 1.78 -1.04 2.68
C HIS A 137 1.23 -2.09 3.66
N SER A 138 0.18 -1.75 4.40
CA SER A 138 -0.44 -2.66 5.35
C SER A 138 -1.15 -3.85 4.68
N LEU A 139 -1.66 -3.65 3.47
CA LEU A 139 -2.37 -4.68 2.72
C LEU A 139 -1.44 -5.52 1.83
N TYR A 140 -0.46 -4.89 1.18
CA TYR A 140 0.25 -5.49 0.04
C TYR A 140 1.78 -5.54 0.18
N ALA A 141 2.34 -5.00 1.27
CA ALA A 141 3.79 -4.95 1.47
C ALA A 141 4.25 -5.40 2.86
N THR A 142 3.44 -6.21 3.55
CA THR A 142 3.72 -6.70 4.91
C THR A 142 5.02 -7.49 5.05
N ASN A 143 5.49 -8.13 3.97
CA ASN A 143 6.81 -8.79 3.94
C ASN A 143 7.97 -7.79 4.08
N LYS A 144 7.83 -6.56 3.56
CA LYS A 144 8.82 -5.48 3.66
C LYS A 144 8.61 -4.62 4.90
N PHE A 145 7.37 -4.52 5.37
CA PHE A 145 6.96 -3.74 6.54
C PHE A 145 6.31 -4.67 7.57
N PRO A 146 7.10 -5.50 8.28
CA PRO A 146 6.57 -6.56 9.14
C PRO A 146 5.75 -6.03 10.32
N THR A 147 5.93 -4.78 10.73
CA THR A 147 5.12 -4.15 11.80
C THR A 147 3.64 -4.03 11.43
N PHE A 148 3.29 -4.02 10.14
CA PHE A 148 1.88 -4.08 9.71
C PHE A 148 1.30 -5.50 9.71
N SER A 149 2.15 -6.54 9.82
CA SER A 149 1.67 -7.91 10.03
C SER A 149 1.21 -8.05 11.47
N SER A 150 -0.06 -7.77 11.77
CA SER A 150 -0.59 -8.02 13.11
C SER A 150 -0.40 -9.50 13.47
N LYS A 151 0.43 -9.79 14.46
CA LYS A 151 0.07 -10.87 15.38
C LYS A 151 -1.08 -10.32 16.21
N ALA A 152 -2.30 -10.71 15.88
CA ALA A 152 -3.43 -10.59 16.80
C ALA A 152 -3.12 -11.47 18.03
N GLY A 153 -2.33 -10.93 18.96
CA GLY A 153 -2.00 -11.53 20.25
C GLY A 153 -2.67 -10.71 21.33
N SER A 154 -3.86 -11.14 21.72
CA SER A 154 -4.55 -10.89 22.99
C SER A 154 -4.04 -9.72 23.86
N SER A 155 -4.75 -8.60 23.86
CA SER A 155 -4.93 -7.84 25.11
C SER A 155 -6.36 -8.07 25.58
N ASN A 156 -6.52 -9.04 26.47
CA ASN A 156 -7.68 -9.09 27.36
C ASN A 156 -7.64 -7.84 28.22
N HIS A 157 -8.34 -6.79 27.80
CA HIS A 157 -8.64 -5.66 28.68
C HIS A 157 -9.76 -6.08 29.62
N HIS A 158 -9.38 -6.57 30.80
CA HIS A 158 -10.29 -6.60 31.95
C HIS A 158 -10.46 -5.16 32.44
N HIS A 159 -11.70 -4.71 32.44
CA HIS A 159 -12.16 -3.50 33.13
C HIS A 159 -12.24 -3.75 34.63
#